data_AF-A0A966CI30-F1
#
_entry.id   AF-A0A966CI30-F1
#
_cell.length_a   1.000
_cell.length_b   1.000
_cell.length_c   1.000
_cell.angle_alpha   90.00
_cell.angle_beta   90.00
_cell.angle_gamma   90.00
#
_symmetry.space_group_name_H-M   'P 1'
#
loop_
_entity.id
_entity.type
_entity.pdbx_description
1 polymer ?
#
loop_
_entity_poly.entity_id
_entity_poly.type
_entity_poly.pdbx_seq_one_letter_code
_entity_poly.pdbx_strand_id
1 'polypeptide(L)'
;MRKPARSYFYPNAMGRIVLLAMEEILGRNGVNAVLNLASLTDYINHYPPHNQDLHVPFEHISRMQSALEDEYGPRGGRGLALRSGRACFKYGLREFG
;
A
#
# COMPACT_ATOMS: atom_id res chain seq x y z
N MET A 1 -6.33 30.79 -7.91
CA MET A 1 -5.07 30.05 -8.21
C MET A 1 -5.02 28.81 -7.33
N ARG A 2 -5.03 27.60 -7.91
CA ARG A 2 -4.91 26.33 -7.18
C ARG A 2 -3.43 26.16 -6.81
N LYS A 3 -3.11 26.10 -5.52
CA LYS A 3 -1.73 25.90 -5.02
C LYS A 3 -1.15 24.63 -5.67
N PRO A 4 0.12 24.63 -6.16
CA PRO A 4 0.70 23.40 -6.67
C PRO A 4 0.64 22.33 -5.57
N ALA A 5 0.07 21.17 -5.89
CA ALA A 5 -0.02 20.07 -4.95
C ALA A 5 1.42 19.65 -4.60
N ARG A 6 1.79 19.77 -3.34
CA ARG A 6 3.10 19.32 -2.87
C ARG A 6 3.08 17.80 -2.87
N SER A 7 3.91 17.18 -3.71
CA SER A 7 4.09 15.73 -3.70
C SER A 7 4.89 15.32 -2.48
N TYR A 8 4.32 14.45 -1.66
CA TYR A 8 4.97 13.85 -0.50
C TYR A 8 5.24 12.38 -0.78
N PHE A 9 6.36 11.88 -0.26
CA PHE A 9 6.84 10.54 -0.51
C PHE A 9 7.16 9.84 0.80
N TYR A 10 6.81 8.55 0.88
CA TYR A 10 7.21 7.63 1.93
C TYR A 10 8.56 6.98 1.57
N PRO A 11 9.34 6.57 2.59
CA PRO A 11 10.48 5.68 2.39
C PRO A 11 10.05 4.39 1.70
N ASN A 12 10.91 3.85 0.82
CA ASN A 12 10.65 2.60 0.11
C ASN A 12 10.39 1.43 1.08
N ALA A 13 11.14 1.36 2.18
CA ALA A 13 10.93 0.36 3.23
C ALA A 13 9.48 0.40 3.76
N MET A 14 8.91 1.59 3.97
CA MET A 14 7.55 1.74 4.46
C MET A 14 6.51 1.35 3.40
N GLY A 15 6.69 1.77 2.15
CA GLY A 15 5.81 1.33 1.05
C GLY A 15 5.87 -0.19 0.83
N ARG A 16 7.06 -0.78 0.95
CA ARG A 16 7.27 -2.23 0.88
C ARG A 16 6.54 -2.95 2.01
N ILE A 17 6.59 -2.44 3.24
CA ILE A 17 5.85 -3.00 4.38
C ILE A 17 4.34 -3.03 4.11
N VAL A 18 3.78 -1.94 3.56
CA VAL A 18 2.35 -1.89 3.23
C VAL A 18 1.98 -2.96 2.21
N LEU A 19 2.76 -3.10 1.13
CA LEU A 19 2.49 -4.09 0.08
C LEU A 19 2.63 -5.53 0.58
N LEU A 20 3.65 -5.83 1.40
CA LEU A 20 3.82 -7.13 2.04
C LEU A 20 2.66 -7.47 2.98
N ALA A 21 2.23 -6.50 3.79
CA ALA A 21 1.11 -6.67 4.71
C ALA A 21 -0.21 -6.90 3.97
N MET A 22 -0.46 -6.17 2.87
CA MET A 22 -1.60 -6.40 2.00
C MET A 22 -1.54 -7.80 1.38
N GLU A 23 -0.39 -8.23 0.87
CA GLU A 23 -0.24 -9.57 0.31
C GLU A 23 -0.47 -10.68 1.36
N GLU A 24 -0.01 -10.52 2.60
CA GLU A 24 -0.28 -11.47 3.69
C GLU A 24 -1.80 -11.62 3.96
N ILE A 25 -2.56 -10.52 3.86
CA ILE A 25 -4.00 -10.51 4.17
C ILE A 25 -4.89 -10.90 2.99
N LEU A 26 -4.54 -10.46 1.78
CA LEU A 26 -5.32 -10.65 0.55
C LEU A 26 -4.87 -11.86 -0.27
N GLY A 27 -3.63 -12.32 -0.07
CA GLY A 27 -2.94 -13.22 -0.98
C GLY A 27 -2.47 -12.53 -2.26
N ARG A 28 -1.61 -13.22 -3.02
CA ARG A 28 -0.98 -12.69 -4.25
C ARG A 28 -1.99 -12.24 -5.30
N ASN A 29 -3.07 -12.99 -5.51
CA ASN A 29 -4.09 -12.63 -6.49
C ASN A 29 -4.90 -11.41 -6.06
N GLY A 30 -5.22 -11.31 -4.76
CA GLY A 30 -5.98 -10.18 -4.23
C GLY A 30 -5.20 -8.87 -4.26
N VAL A 31 -3.92 -8.89 -3.85
CA VAL A 31 -3.08 -7.67 -3.94
C VAL A 31 -2.87 -7.25 -5.40
N ASN A 32 -2.72 -8.20 -6.33
CA ASN A 32 -2.64 -7.89 -7.76
C ASN A 32 -3.94 -7.26 -8.28
N ALA A 33 -5.12 -7.75 -7.88
CA ALA A 33 -6.41 -7.15 -8.27
C ALA A 33 -6.51 -5.69 -7.80
N VAL A 34 -6.17 -5.44 -6.53
CA VAL A 34 -6.15 -4.08 -5.95
C VAL A 34 -5.16 -3.17 -6.67
N LEU A 35 -3.95 -3.64 -6.97
CA LEU A 35 -2.94 -2.85 -7.70
C LEU A 35 -3.36 -2.54 -9.14
N ASN A 36 -4.05 -3.46 -9.81
CA ASN A 36 -4.62 -3.20 -11.13
C ASN A 36 -5.70 -2.12 -11.06
N LEU A 37 -6.64 -2.23 -10.11
CA LEU A 37 -7.72 -1.25 -9.93
C LEU A 37 -7.18 0.13 -9.55
N ALA A 38 -6.14 0.17 -8.72
CA ALA A 38 -5.44 1.40 -8.35
C ALA A 38 -4.58 1.99 -9.48
N SER A 39 -4.44 1.32 -10.63
CA SER A 39 -3.48 1.64 -11.71
C SER A 39 -2.03 1.80 -11.22
N LEU A 40 -1.62 0.88 -10.34
CA LEU A 40 -0.28 0.79 -9.75
C LEU A 40 0.39 -0.53 -10.15
N THR A 41 0.28 -0.90 -11.42
CA THR A 41 0.80 -2.16 -11.98
C THR A 41 2.30 -2.31 -11.83
N ASP A 42 3.03 -1.20 -11.69
CA ASP A 42 4.48 -1.19 -11.47
C ASP A 42 4.89 -1.87 -10.16
N TYR A 43 3.98 -2.01 -9.19
CA TYR A 43 4.24 -2.76 -7.96
C TYR A 43 3.98 -4.27 -8.11
N ILE A 44 3.35 -4.73 -9.20
CA ILE A 44 3.08 -6.15 -9.41
C ILE A 44 4.42 -6.87 -9.65
N ASN A 45 4.74 -7.81 -8.76
CA ASN A 45 6.03 -8.53 -8.69
C ASN A 45 7.27 -7.64 -8.47
N HIS A 46 7.11 -6.32 -8.33
CA HIS A 46 8.21 -5.35 -8.20
C HIS A 46 7.94 -4.39 -7.04
N TYR A 47 7.88 -4.93 -5.82
CA TYR A 47 7.73 -4.07 -4.63
C TYR A 47 8.94 -3.14 -4.46
N PRO A 48 8.75 -1.96 -3.84
CA PRO A 48 9.83 -1.02 -3.57
C PRO A 48 11.04 -1.71 -2.93
N PRO A 49 12.26 -1.27 -3.26
CA PRO A 49 13.47 -1.84 -2.68
C PRO A 49 13.50 -1.64 -1.17
N HIS A 50 14.29 -2.46 -0.49
CA HIS A 50 14.44 -2.39 0.95
C HIS A 50 15.48 -1.33 1.33
N ASN A 51 15.10 -0.06 1.24
CA ASN A 51 15.92 1.09 1.61
C ASN A 51 15.08 2.28 2.10
N GLN A 52 15.71 3.36 2.54
CA GLN A 52 15.03 4.54 3.09
C GLN A 52 14.79 5.67 2.08
N ASP A 53 15.02 5.42 0.78
CA ASP A 53 14.84 6.44 -0.25
C ASP A 53 13.35 6.79 -0.39
N LEU A 54 13.06 8.07 -0.61
CA LEU A 54 11.70 8.61 -0.64
C LEU A 54 11.09 8.54 -2.05
N HIS A 55 10.75 7.34 -2.54
CA HIS A 55 10.19 7.16 -3.89
C HIS A 55 8.74 6.67 -3.94
N VAL A 56 8.07 6.44 -2.80
CA VAL A 56 6.68 5.97 -2.78
C VAL A 56 5.74 7.16 -2.56
N PRO A 57 5.00 7.66 -3.57
CA PRO A 57 4.12 8.81 -3.38
C PRO A 57 3.00 8.50 -2.39
N PHE A 58 2.62 9.48 -1.55
CA PHE A 58 1.51 9.31 -0.60
C PHE A 58 0.20 8.97 -1.30
N GLU A 59 0.00 9.50 -2.51
CA GLU A 59 -1.15 9.19 -3.36
C GLU A 59 -1.26 7.70 -3.67
N HIS A 60 -0.14 6.98 -3.81
CA HIS A 60 -0.16 5.55 -4.12
C HIS A 60 -0.81 4.77 -2.97
N ILE A 61 -0.48 5.12 -1.72
CA ILE A 61 -1.10 4.50 -0.53
C ILE A 61 -2.60 4.81 -0.49
N SER A 62 -2.99 6.05 -0.77
CA SER A 62 -4.41 6.44 -0.85
C SER A 62 -5.15 5.66 -1.92
N ARG A 63 -4.58 5.50 -3.12
CA ARG A 63 -5.18 4.75 -4.22
C ARG A 63 -5.33 3.27 -3.89
N MET A 64 -4.37 2.66 -3.20
CA MET A 64 -4.50 1.29 -2.69
C MET A 64 -5.67 1.16 -1.69
N GLN A 65 -5.84 2.13 -0.79
CA GLN A 65 -6.94 2.12 0.17
C GLN A 65 -8.31 2.30 -0.51
N SER A 66 -8.42 3.22 -1.46
CA SER A 66 -9.65 3.39 -2.25
C SER A 66 -9.97 2.14 -3.07
N ALA A 67 -8.98 1.54 -3.73
CA ALA A 67 -9.16 0.32 -4.50
C ALA A 67 -9.59 -0.88 -3.63
N LEU A 68 -9.21 -0.95 -2.36
CA LEU A 68 -9.74 -1.96 -1.44
C LEU A 68 -11.24 -1.78 -1.19
N GLU A 69 -11.73 -0.55 -1.07
CA GLU A 69 -13.16 -0.26 -0.90
C GLU A 69 -13.94 -0.51 -2.18
N ASP A 70 -13.36 -0.21 -3.35
CA ASP A 70 -13.97 -0.46 -4.65
C ASP A 70 -14.08 -1.97 -4.95
N GLU A 71 -13.05 -2.76 -4.67
CA GLU A 71 -13.02 -4.20 -4.94
C GLU A 71 -13.88 -5.01 -3.97
N TYR A 72 -13.87 -4.66 -2.68
CA TYR A 72 -14.49 -5.47 -1.61
C TYR A 72 -15.70 -4.79 -0.95
N GLY A 73 -16.12 -3.63 -1.45
CA GLY A 73 -17.16 -2.79 -0.87
C GLY A 73 -16.73 -2.06 0.41
N PRO A 74 -17.50 -1.06 0.86
CA PRO A 74 -17.09 -0.16 1.95
C PRO A 74 -16.86 -0.86 3.31
N ARG A 75 -17.57 -1.96 3.58
CA ARG A 75 -17.39 -2.74 4.81
C ARG A 75 -16.24 -3.76 4.68
N GLY A 76 -16.16 -4.45 3.55
CA GLY A 76 -15.12 -5.45 3.29
C GLY A 76 -13.74 -4.80 3.16
N GLY A 77 -13.65 -3.76 2.34
CA GLY A 77 -12.45 -2.95 2.13
C GLY A 77 -11.91 -2.37 3.43
N ARG A 78 -12.78 -1.75 4.25
CA ARG A 78 -12.38 -1.25 5.59
C ARG A 78 -11.85 -2.36 6.49
N GLY A 79 -12.49 -3.53 6.51
CA GLY A 79 -12.03 -4.68 7.30
C GLY A 79 -10.67 -5.21 6.83
N LEU A 80 -10.41 -5.21 5.52
CA LEU A 80 -9.13 -5.57 4.92
C LEU A 80 -8.04 -4.53 5.20
N ALA A 81 -8.36 -3.24 5.09
CA ALA A 81 -7.44 -2.16 5.40
C ALA A 81 -6.98 -2.20 6.87
N LEU A 82 -7.90 -2.44 7.81
CA LEU A 82 -7.57 -2.57 9.23
C LEU A 82 -6.70 -3.80 9.52
N ARG A 83 -6.98 -4.94 8.87
CA ARG A 83 -6.15 -6.15 9.00
C ARG A 83 -4.75 -5.93 8.43
N SER A 84 -4.67 -5.30 7.24
CA SER A 84 -3.40 -4.95 6.61
C SER A 84 -2.60 -4.00 7.48
N GLY A 85 -3.24 -2.97 8.07
CA GLY A 85 -2.59 -2.06 9.01
C GLY A 85 -2.04 -2.75 10.26
N ARG A 86 -2.74 -3.75 10.81
CA ARG A 86 -2.20 -4.58 11.90
C ARG A 86 -1.02 -5.43 11.45
N ALA A 87 -1.06 -6.00 10.24
CA ALA A 87 0.07 -6.73 9.68
C ALA A 87 1.28 -5.81 9.42
N CYS A 88 1.06 -4.53 9.05
CA CYS A 88 2.14 -3.56 8.93
C CYS A 88 2.96 -3.41 10.22
N PHE A 89 2.33 -3.46 11.41
CA PHE A 89 3.07 -3.39 12.68
C PHE A 89 4.04 -4.56 12.87
N LYS A 90 3.66 -5.77 12.47
CA LYS A 90 4.54 -6.96 12.53
C LYS A 90 5.80 -6.76 11.68
N TYR A 91 5.64 -6.25 10.45
CA TYR A 91 6.78 -5.98 9.58
C TYR A 91 7.56 -4.74 10.01
N GLY A 92 6.88 -3.68 10.47
CA GLY A 92 7.51 -2.45 10.95
C GLY A 92 8.35 -2.68 12.20
N LEU A 93 7.89 -3.49 13.16
CA LEU A 93 8.69 -3.84 14.33
C LEU A 93 9.92 -4.67 13.94
N ARG A 94 9.80 -5.54 12.94
CA ARG A 94 10.96 -6.28 12.42
C ARG A 94 11.98 -5.37 11.73
N GLU A 95 11.51 -4.29 11.10
CA GLU A 95 12.34 -3.34 10.36
C GLU A 95 13.02 -2.29 11.26
N PHE A 96 12.30 -1.81 12.28
CA PHE A 96 12.67 -0.61 13.05
C PHE A 96 12.77 -0.84 14.57
N GLY A 97 12.43 -2.05 15.05
CA GLY A 97 12.40 -2.40 16.47
C GLY A 97 13.71 -2.94 17.02
#